data_AF-A0A2V8FJJ6-F1
#
_entry.id   AF-A0A2V8FJJ6-F1
#
_cell.length_a   1.000
_cell.length_b   1.000
_cell.length_c   1.000
_cell.angle_alpha   90.00
_cell.angle_beta   90.00
_cell.angle_gamma   90.00
#
_symmetry.space_group_name_H-M   'P 1'
#
loop_
_entity.id
_entity.type
_entity.pdbx_description
1 polymer ?
#
loop_
_entity_poly.entity_id
_entity_poly.type
_entity_poly.pdbx_seq_one_letter_code
_entity_poly.pdbx_strand_id
1 'polypeptide(L)'
;MEFGIMFFAGSDRPAGDDRYALVREAAQFADRHGFSAVWTPERHFHEFGGLFPNPSVLAAALAVMTERVQIRAGSLIAPLHDPVRIAEE
;
A
#
# COMPACT_ATOMS: atom_id res chain seq x y z
N MET A 1 -15.72 15.96 6.99
CA MET A 1 -14.49 15.42 7.60
C MET A 1 -14.12 14.17 6.82
N GLU A 2 -12.87 14.04 6.40
CA GLU A 2 -12.40 12.90 5.60
C GLU A 2 -11.59 11.93 6.46
N PHE A 3 -11.72 10.62 6.18
CA PHE A 3 -11.02 9.56 6.90
C PHE A 3 -10.28 8.67 5.91
N GLY A 4 -9.09 8.19 6.29
CA GLY A 4 -8.28 7.27 5.49
C GLY A 4 -7.72 6.12 6.33
N ILE A 5 -7.25 5.07 5.66
CA ILE A 5 -6.59 3.92 6.28
C ILE A 5 -5.10 4.01 6.02
N MET A 6 -4.27 3.90 7.06
CA MET A 6 -2.83 3.85 6.91
C MET A 6 -2.29 2.50 7.38
N PHE A 7 -1.61 1.80 6.49
CA PHE A 7 -0.82 0.63 6.85
C PHE A 7 0.53 1.11 7.40
N PHE A 8 0.94 0.55 8.53
CA PHE A 8 2.21 0.92 9.18
C PHE A 8 3.21 -0.24 9.16
N ALA A 9 2.69 -1.43 9.45
CA ALA A 9 3.44 -2.67 9.50
C ALA A 9 2.56 -3.84 9.05
N GLY A 10 3.19 -4.88 8.51
CA GLY A 10 2.61 -6.18 8.24
C GLY A 10 3.21 -7.20 9.21
N SER A 11 2.39 -8.15 9.66
CA SER A 11 2.67 -9.06 10.78
C SER A 11 3.38 -10.36 10.40
N ASP A 12 3.95 -10.99 11.44
CA ASP A 12 4.65 -12.29 11.59
C ASP A 12 3.87 -13.53 11.10
N ARG A 13 3.10 -13.43 10.01
CA ARG A 13 2.37 -14.59 9.48
C ARG A 13 3.37 -15.62 8.92
N PRO A 14 3.26 -16.91 9.31
CA PRO A 14 4.11 -17.96 8.77
C PRO A 14 4.05 -17.99 7.24
N ALA A 15 5.14 -18.41 6.60
CA ALA A 15 5.17 -18.60 5.15
C ALA A 15 4.08 -19.61 4.73
N GLY A 16 3.16 -19.20 3.84
CA GLY A 16 2.09 -20.06 3.31
C GLY A 16 0.73 -19.37 3.11
N ASP A 17 0.40 -18.37 3.93
CA ASP A 17 -0.85 -17.58 3.80
C ASP A 17 -0.70 -16.41 2.82
N ASP A 18 -1.80 -16.00 2.19
CA ASP A 18 -1.86 -14.77 1.38
C ASP A 18 -1.59 -13.53 2.24
N ARG A 19 -0.34 -13.09 2.23
CA ARG A 19 0.15 -12.00 3.08
C ARG A 19 -0.48 -10.65 2.74
N TYR A 20 -1.05 -10.48 1.55
CA TYR A 20 -1.66 -9.23 1.10
C TYR A 20 -3.19 -9.20 1.26
N ALA A 21 -3.82 -10.29 1.72
CA ALA A 21 -5.28 -10.38 1.85
C ALA A 21 -5.86 -9.19 2.63
N LEU A 22 -5.30 -8.89 3.81
CA LEU A 22 -5.77 -7.76 4.63
C LEU A 22 -5.66 -6.41 3.89
N VAL A 23 -4.58 -6.19 3.14
CA VAL A 23 -4.37 -4.93 2.42
C VAL A 23 -5.43 -4.76 1.33
N ARG A 24 -5.69 -5.82 0.55
CA ARG A 24 -6.71 -5.83 -0.50
C ARG A 24 -8.12 -5.65 0.06
N GLU A 25 -8.46 -6.41 1.10
CA GLU A 25 -9.79 -6.36 1.74
C GLU A 25 -10.06 -4.98 2.35
N ALA A 26 -9.08 -4.39 3.03
CA ALA A 26 -9.22 -3.05 3.59
C ALA A 26 -9.28 -1.96 2.51
N ALA A 27 -8.56 -2.09 1.38
CA ALA A 27 -8.68 -1.15 0.26
C ALA A 27 -10.08 -1.20 -0.36
N GLN A 28 -10.61 -2.39 -0.63
CA GLN A 28 -11.97 -2.55 -1.13
C GLN A 28 -13.03 -2.07 -0.12
N PHE A 29 -12.79 -2.29 1.17
CA PHE A 29 -13.66 -1.76 2.22
C PHE A 29 -13.65 -0.22 2.21
N ALA A 30 -12.47 0.40 2.21
CA ALA A 30 -12.30 1.85 2.15
C ALA A 30 -13.03 2.46 0.95
N ASP A 31 -12.87 1.82 -0.22
CA ASP A 31 -13.50 2.20 -1.47
C ASP A 31 -15.04 2.21 -1.41
N ARG A 32 -15.62 1.13 -0.88
CA ARG A 32 -17.08 0.98 -0.76
C ARG A 32 -17.72 1.87 0.30
N HIS A 33 -16.94 2.32 1.29
CA HIS A 33 -17.46 3.05 2.45
C HIS A 33 -17.11 4.54 2.45
N GLY A 34 -16.56 5.06 1.35
CA GLY A 34 -16.33 6.49 1.18
C GLY A 34 -15.15 7.04 1.98
N PHE A 35 -14.15 6.21 2.27
CA PHE A 35 -12.87 6.69 2.78
C PHE A 35 -12.13 7.47 1.69
N SER A 36 -11.36 8.48 2.09
CA SER A 36 -10.65 9.34 1.13
C SER A 36 -9.41 8.68 0.56
N ALA A 37 -8.67 7.90 1.37
CA ALA A 37 -7.43 7.28 0.93
C ALA A 37 -7.03 6.01 1.69
N VAL A 38 -6.28 5.16 1.02
CA VAL A 38 -5.42 4.13 1.62
C VAL A 38 -3.94 4.50 1.43
N TRP A 39 -3.16 4.37 2.51
CA TRP A 39 -1.75 4.73 2.54
C TRP A 39 -0.89 3.51 2.82
N THR A 40 0.06 3.23 1.93
CA THR A 40 1.02 2.12 2.09
C THR A 40 2.43 2.66 2.33
N PRO A 41 3.18 2.12 3.30
CA PRO A 41 4.55 2.55 3.56
C PRO A 41 5.51 1.99 2.49
N GLU A 42 6.79 2.31 2.60
CA GLU A 42 7.87 1.63 1.88
C GLU A 42 8.90 1.12 2.89
N ARG A 43 9.21 -0.18 2.85
CA ARG A 43 10.14 -0.85 3.76
C ARG A 43 10.85 -1.99 3.05
N HIS A 44 12.14 -2.12 3.33
CA HIS A 44 13.02 -3.09 2.67
C HIS A 44 13.78 -3.94 3.69
N PHE A 45 13.99 -5.21 3.34
CA PHE A 45 14.92 -6.13 4.03
C PHE A 45 14.67 -6.32 5.54
N HIS A 46 13.42 -6.18 5.99
CA HIS A 46 13.03 -6.38 7.38
C HIS A 46 11.68 -7.11 7.46
N GLU A 47 11.53 -8.03 8.41
CA GLU A 47 10.27 -8.78 8.60
C GLU A 47 9.12 -7.83 8.95
N PHE A 48 9.36 -6.95 9.93
CA PHE A 48 8.46 -5.84 10.26
C PHE A 48 8.18 -4.94 9.04
N GLY A 49 6.98 -5.09 8.48
CA GLY A 49 6.55 -4.31 7.33
C GLY A 49 7.20 -4.69 6.00
N GLY A 50 7.82 -5.87 5.91
CA GLY A 50 8.42 -6.40 4.67
C GLY A 50 7.43 -6.68 3.53
N LEU A 51 6.13 -6.48 3.77
CA LEU A 51 5.07 -6.56 2.76
C LEU A 51 4.98 -5.30 1.89
N PHE A 52 5.79 -4.27 2.14
CA PHE A 52 5.68 -3.01 1.42
C PHE A 52 7.01 -2.60 0.74
N PRO A 53 7.62 -3.45 -0.13
CA PRO A 53 8.91 -3.14 -0.73
C PRO A 53 8.84 -2.20 -1.94
N ASN A 54 7.68 -2.09 -2.60
CA ASN A 54 7.53 -1.24 -3.77
C ASN A 54 6.13 -0.59 -3.77
N PRO A 55 6.04 0.73 -3.54
CA PRO A 55 4.76 1.43 -3.49
C PRO A 55 3.98 1.39 -4.81
N SER A 56 4.63 1.55 -5.97
CA SER A 56 3.96 1.63 -7.28
C SER A 56 3.36 0.29 -7.68
N VAL A 57 4.07 -0.82 -7.46
CA VAL A 57 3.56 -2.18 -7.74
C VAL A 57 2.35 -2.51 -6.88
N LEU A 58 2.42 -2.24 -5.56
CA LEU A 58 1.28 -2.48 -4.68
C LEU A 58 0.11 -1.55 -5.02
N ALA A 59 0.39 -0.29 -5.33
CA ALA A 59 -0.63 0.66 -5.72
C ALA A 59 -1.35 0.24 -7.01
N ALA A 60 -0.61 -0.20 -8.03
CA ALA A 60 -1.18 -0.72 -9.27
C ALA A 60 -2.09 -1.92 -9.02
N ALA A 61 -1.69 -2.85 -8.13
CA ALA A 61 -2.54 -3.98 -7.76
C ALA A 61 -3.84 -3.53 -7.09
N LEU A 62 -3.78 -2.59 -6.15
CA LEU A 62 -4.97 -2.06 -5.46
C LEU A 62 -5.87 -1.26 -6.41
N ALA A 63 -5.29 -0.50 -7.34
CA ALA A 63 -6.04 0.32 -8.30
C ALA A 63 -6.96 -0.51 -9.19
N VAL A 64 -6.59 -1.75 -9.51
CA VAL A 64 -7.42 -2.66 -10.32
C VAL A 64 -8.69 -3.11 -9.58
N MET A 65 -8.72 -3.05 -8.25
CA MET A 65 -9.84 -3.55 -7.43
C MET A 65 -10.61 -2.46 -6.67
N THR A 66 -10.34 -1.19 -6.94
CA THR A 66 -10.98 -0.02 -6.30
C THR A 66 -11.33 1.04 -7.34
N GLU A 67 -12.38 1.83 -7.11
CA GLU A 67 -12.87 2.81 -8.10
C GLU A 67 -12.78 4.28 -7.62
N ARG A 68 -12.77 4.52 -6.30
CA ARG A 68 -13.04 5.83 -5.67
C ARG A 68 -11.95 6.24 -4.69
N VAL A 69 -11.50 5.30 -3.86
CA VAL A 69 -10.49 5.57 -2.82
C VAL A 69 -9.16 5.94 -3.47
N GLN A 70 -8.50 6.97 -2.94
CA GLN A 70 -7.17 7.34 -3.41
C GLN A 70 -6.15 6.35 -2.86
N ILE A 71 -5.22 5.89 -3.69
CA ILE A 71 -4.12 5.03 -3.27
C ILE A 71 -2.86 5.88 -3.19
N ARG A 72 -2.20 5.89 -2.03
CA ARG A 72 -1.10 6.82 -1.75
C ARG A 72 0.10 6.11 -1.14
N ALA A 73 1.29 6.46 -1.61
CA ALA A 73 2.52 6.13 -0.92
C ALA A 73 2.65 7.02 0.34
N GLY A 74 2.77 6.38 1.50
CA GLY A 74 2.88 7.01 2.82
C GLY A 74 3.91 6.28 3.67
N SER A 75 5.17 6.15 3.26
CA SER A 75 5.90 6.98 2.28
C SER A 75 6.48 6.22 1.08
N LEU A 76 7.00 6.98 0.11
CA LEU A 76 8.08 6.58 -0.80
C LEU A 76 9.43 7.04 -0.21
N ILE A 77 10.46 6.21 -0.22
CA ILE A 77 11.82 6.56 0.16
C ILE A 77 12.56 7.11 -1.07
N ALA A 78 12.24 8.34 -1.47
CA ALA A 78 12.72 8.94 -2.73
C ALA A 78 14.22 8.78 -3.02
N PRO A 79 15.16 8.89 -2.03
CA PRO A 79 16.58 8.71 -2.29
C PRO A 79 17.00 7.30 -2.75
N LEU A 80 16.14 6.29 -2.62
CA LEU A 80 16.42 4.92 -3.08
C LEU A 80 16.01 4.67 -4.54
N HIS A 81 15.36 5.65 -5.18
CA HIS A 81 14.83 5.52 -6.54
C HIS A 81 15.39 6.61 -7.45
N ASP A 82 15.41 6.32 -8.74
CA ASP A 82 15.69 7.34 -9.75
C ASP A 82 14.49 8.31 -9.84
N PRO A 83 14.71 9.64 -9.81
CA PRO A 83 13.61 10.61 -9.83
C PRO A 83 12.82 10.64 -11.14
N VAL A 84 13.42 10.28 -12.28
CA VAL A 84 12.69 10.11 -13.55
C VAL A 84 11.79 8.90 -13.44
N ARG A 85 12.29 7.80 -12.85
CA ARG A 85 11.47 6.61 -12.62
C ARG A 85 10.30 6.86 -11.66
N ILE A 86 10.52 7.64 -10.59
CA ILE A 86 9.42 8.06 -9.68
C ILE A 86 8.32 8.82 -10.45
N ALA A 87 8.69 9.60 -11.47
CA ALA A 87 7.73 10.35 -12.27
C ALA A 87 7.04 9.52 -13.36
N GLU A 88 7.66 8.43 -13.82
CA GLU A 88 7.09 7.50 -14.81
C GLU A 88 6.09 6.51 -14.19
N GLU A 89 6.31 6.13 -12.93
CA GLU A 89 5.46 5.21 -12.14
C GLU A 89 4.16 5.87 -11.65
#